data_AF-A0A5C5USM6-F1
#
_entry.id   AF-A0A5C5USM6-F1
#
_cell.length_a   1.000
_cell.length_b   1.000
_cell.length_c   1.000
_cell.angle_alpha   90.00
_cell.angle_beta   90.00
_cell.angle_gamma   90.00
#
_symmetry.space_group_name_H-M   'P 1'
#
loop_
_entity.id
_entity.type
_entity.pdbx_description
1 polymer ?
#
loop_
_entity_poly.entity_id
_entity_poly.type
_entity_poly.pdbx_seq_one_letter_code
_entity_poly.pdbx_strand_id
1 'polypeptide(L)'
;MEFANNRVVQWHLSNGWILFEDFESVVEECAKDAVDHNGVLQEQQLINAVLERFPGGNPERISDYCTEQLGYIRRGPFFLPPRSSILDRVAVELALHGAPMTTDQLHALISDRSRGSIVNVLGRSEIFVRSAMDTWALKEWGLQEWTNLSDFLLQRIADNGGEVPLEQLKQEAQRFGISEHSVGFYVSGPEYVLEDGIVRVNTETPVNDRTPEESKGMYFHDGAWMLLVTVTDDHLRGSGSAVPLGVAALYGLEFNEPFEIPSRLGPQTLRWGRVNCSLSTIRRFLEPRGVQSGDRVWFVFGDEFDILPALPAKDNLTGLAALLNAMALEADTEEEAIVEVNLALGLPANAPRRQAVRRLRNRNDDDLAELLRQA
;
A
#
# COMPACT_ATOMS: atom_id res chain seq x y z
N MET A 1 -65.03 23.76 14.18
CA MET A 1 -63.89 23.36 15.02
C MET A 1 -62.87 24.48 14.86
N GLU A 2 -62.75 25.32 15.89
CA GLU A 2 -61.98 26.57 15.86
C GLU A 2 -60.49 26.28 15.73
N PHE A 3 -59.85 26.86 14.70
CA PHE A 3 -58.40 26.90 14.61
C PHE A 3 -57.89 27.98 15.58
N ALA A 4 -57.48 27.55 16.77
CA ALA A 4 -56.80 28.39 17.76
C ALA A 4 -55.36 28.69 17.29
N ASN A 5 -55.25 29.61 16.33
CA ASN A 5 -54.16 30.57 16.15
C ASN A 5 -54.36 31.22 14.78
N ASN A 6 -54.65 32.52 14.77
CA ASN A 6 -54.87 33.32 13.57
C ASN A 6 -53.52 33.61 12.87
N ARG A 7 -52.76 32.55 12.51
CA ARG A 7 -51.61 32.67 11.62
C ARG A 7 -52.16 32.82 10.21
N VAL A 8 -51.99 34.01 9.64
CA VAL A 8 -52.13 34.21 8.20
C VAL A 8 -51.07 33.34 7.54
N VAL A 9 -51.49 32.25 6.91
CA VAL A 9 -50.59 31.36 6.18
C VAL A 9 -50.31 32.01 4.82
N GLN A 10 -49.11 32.57 4.69
CA GLN A 10 -48.63 33.14 3.43
C GLN A 10 -48.27 31.99 2.49
N TRP A 11 -48.84 31.99 1.29
CA TRP A 11 -48.53 31.04 0.24
C TRP A 11 -48.29 31.77 -1.09
N HIS A 12 -47.51 31.15 -1.96
CA HIS A 12 -47.26 31.66 -3.30
C HIS A 12 -47.26 30.51 -4.31
N LEU A 13 -47.42 30.85 -5.59
CA LEU A 13 -47.35 29.89 -6.68
C LEU A 13 -45.98 29.97 -7.34
N SER A 14 -45.27 28.85 -7.41
CA SER A 14 -43.94 28.75 -8.03
C SER A 14 -43.90 27.50 -8.91
N ASN A 15 -43.60 27.65 -10.21
CA ASN A 15 -43.50 26.54 -11.18
C ASN A 15 -44.68 25.54 -11.16
N GLY A 16 -45.91 26.01 -10.91
CA GLY A 16 -47.10 25.16 -10.83
C GLY A 16 -47.36 24.52 -9.46
N TRP A 17 -46.53 24.81 -8.46
CA TRP A 17 -46.67 24.37 -7.08
C TRP A 17 -47.23 25.48 -6.20
N ILE A 18 -48.06 25.10 -5.22
CA ILE A 18 -48.50 26.00 -4.15
C ILE A 18 -47.57 25.76 -2.96
N LEU A 19 -46.80 26.78 -2.59
CA LEU A 19 -45.79 26.71 -1.55
C LEU A 19 -46.13 27.64 -0.40
N PHE A 20 -45.91 27.16 0.82
CA PHE A 20 -45.85 28.02 1.99
C PHE A 20 -44.50 28.76 2.02
N GLU A 21 -44.48 30.01 2.48
CA GLU A 21 -43.29 30.89 2.39
C GLU A 21 -41.99 30.28 2.95
N ASP A 22 -42.08 29.37 3.93
CA ASP A 22 -40.95 28.72 4.58
C ASP A 22 -40.71 27.27 4.14
N PHE A 23 -41.48 26.74 3.19
CA PHE A 23 -41.46 25.31 2.85
C PHE A 23 -40.07 24.80 2.46
N GLU A 24 -39.37 25.49 1.55
CA GLU A 24 -38.05 25.05 1.09
C GLU A 24 -37.00 25.11 2.21
N SER A 25 -37.03 26.16 3.02
CA SER A 25 -36.14 26.28 4.19
C SER A 25 -36.41 25.18 5.21
N VAL A 26 -37.68 24.82 5.45
CA VAL A 26 -38.04 23.71 6.31
C VAL A 26 -37.57 22.37 5.73
N VAL A 27 -37.68 22.14 4.42
CA VAL A 27 -37.15 20.92 3.80
C VAL A 27 -35.64 20.83 3.98
N GLU A 28 -34.90 21.92 3.80
CA GLU A 28 -33.45 21.94 4.03
C GLU A 28 -33.06 21.69 5.50
N GLU A 29 -33.82 22.24 6.45
CA GLU A 29 -33.63 21.99 7.88
C GLU A 29 -33.94 20.54 8.24
N CYS A 30 -35.11 20.04 7.83
CA CYS A 30 -35.51 18.64 8.04
C CYS A 30 -34.52 17.66 7.40
N ALA A 31 -33.97 17.96 6.22
CA ALA A 31 -32.97 17.11 5.57
C ALA A 31 -31.66 17.03 6.37
N LYS A 32 -31.23 18.13 7.01
CA LYS A 32 -30.04 18.12 7.88
C LYS A 32 -30.26 17.28 9.14
N ASP A 33 -31.47 17.35 9.70
CA ASP A 33 -31.81 16.67 10.94
C ASP A 33 -32.19 15.19 10.73
N ALA A 34 -32.68 14.82 9.55
CA ALA A 34 -33.13 13.47 9.20
C ALA A 34 -32.02 12.57 8.63
N VAL A 35 -30.81 13.10 8.44
CA VAL A 35 -29.64 12.28 8.08
C VAL A 35 -29.27 11.38 9.25
N ASP A 36 -29.07 10.09 8.98
CA ASP A 36 -28.63 9.15 10.00
C ASP A 36 -27.14 9.33 10.35
N HIS A 37 -26.67 8.53 11.32
CA HIS A 37 -25.29 8.59 11.78
C HIS A 37 -24.24 8.19 10.73
N ASN A 38 -24.65 7.63 9.59
CA ASN A 38 -23.78 7.32 8.44
C ASN A 38 -23.83 8.40 7.35
N GLY A 39 -24.56 9.50 7.56
CA GLY A 39 -24.71 10.52 6.52
C GLY A 39 -25.79 10.19 5.48
N VAL A 40 -26.64 9.18 5.73
CA VAL A 40 -27.65 8.71 4.78
C VAL A 40 -29.02 9.30 5.12
N LEU A 41 -29.70 9.85 4.11
CA LEU A 41 -31.05 10.42 4.24
C LEU A 41 -32.09 9.45 3.65
N GLN A 42 -32.94 8.88 4.49
CA GLN A 42 -34.07 8.07 3.99
C GLN A 42 -35.20 8.99 3.51
N GLU A 43 -35.77 8.68 2.35
CA GLU A 43 -36.87 9.45 1.75
C GLU A 43 -38.04 9.60 2.74
N GLN A 44 -38.44 8.49 3.37
CA GLN A 44 -39.57 8.49 4.29
C GLN A 44 -39.30 9.32 5.56
N GLN A 45 -38.06 9.35 6.04
CA GLN A 45 -37.68 10.14 7.22
C GLN A 45 -37.80 11.64 6.93
N LEU A 46 -37.28 12.10 5.77
CA LEU A 46 -37.45 13.48 5.35
C LEU A 46 -38.93 13.85 5.23
N ILE A 47 -39.71 13.04 4.52
CA ILE A 47 -41.13 13.30 4.29
C ILE A 47 -41.88 13.39 5.63
N ASN A 48 -41.63 12.47 6.56
CA ASN A 48 -42.25 12.50 7.88
C ASN A 48 -41.88 13.77 8.65
N ALA A 49 -40.61 14.16 8.66
CA ALA A 49 -40.15 15.38 9.34
C ALA A 49 -40.79 16.65 8.76
N VAL A 50 -40.95 16.72 7.42
CA VAL A 50 -41.64 17.83 6.76
C VAL A 50 -43.13 17.85 7.10
N LEU A 51 -43.79 16.68 7.16
CA LEU A 51 -45.21 16.58 7.51
C LEU A 51 -45.50 16.96 8.97
N GLU A 52 -44.55 16.80 9.89
CA GLU A 52 -44.72 17.33 11.26
C GLU A 52 -44.85 18.86 11.28
N ARG A 53 -44.19 19.55 10.34
CA ARG A 53 -44.28 21.00 10.16
C ARG A 53 -45.47 21.40 9.30
N PHE A 54 -45.85 20.56 8.34
CA PHE A 54 -46.97 20.76 7.43
C PHE A 54 -47.95 19.56 7.43
N PRO A 55 -48.78 19.37 8.47
CA PRO A 55 -49.63 18.17 8.61
C PRO A 55 -50.67 17.96 7.51
N GLY A 56 -50.99 19.01 6.74
CA GLY A 56 -51.89 18.94 5.59
C GLY A 56 -51.19 18.65 4.25
N GLY A 57 -49.86 18.46 4.25
CA GLY A 57 -49.08 18.15 3.07
C GLY A 57 -49.39 16.75 2.53
N ASN A 58 -49.17 16.56 1.22
CA ASN A 58 -49.26 15.24 0.59
C ASN A 58 -47.85 14.63 0.46
N PRO A 59 -47.60 13.42 0.99
CA PRO A 59 -46.28 12.77 0.97
C PRO A 59 -45.66 12.66 -0.42
N GLU A 60 -46.44 12.19 -1.42
CA GLU A 60 -45.97 12.01 -2.79
C GLU A 60 -45.60 13.36 -3.41
N ARG A 61 -46.43 14.38 -3.21
CA ARG A 61 -46.14 15.73 -3.71
C ARG A 61 -44.90 16.35 -3.08
N ILE A 62 -44.63 16.11 -1.79
CA ILE A 62 -43.40 16.56 -1.13
C ILE A 62 -42.19 15.85 -1.75
N SER A 63 -42.30 14.54 -1.95
CA SER A 63 -41.26 13.75 -2.61
C SER A 63 -40.97 14.26 -4.02
N ASP A 64 -42.02 14.44 -4.83
CA ASP A 64 -41.91 14.92 -6.22
C ASP A 64 -41.27 16.31 -6.25
N TYR A 65 -41.69 17.21 -5.35
CA TYR A 65 -41.08 18.54 -5.21
C TYR A 65 -39.59 18.46 -4.91
N CYS A 66 -39.18 17.58 -3.99
CA CYS A 66 -37.76 17.38 -3.65
C CYS A 66 -36.95 16.97 -4.89
N THR A 67 -37.47 16.06 -5.71
CA THR A 67 -36.77 15.57 -6.90
C THR A 67 -36.82 16.54 -8.08
N GLU A 68 -37.97 17.16 -8.34
CA GLU A 68 -38.23 17.97 -9.53
C GLU A 68 -37.77 19.43 -9.37
N GLN A 69 -37.92 20.00 -8.19
CA GLN A 69 -37.64 21.43 -7.94
C GLN A 69 -36.37 21.61 -7.12
N LEU A 70 -36.16 20.80 -6.08
CA LEU A 70 -34.98 20.93 -5.21
C LEU A 70 -33.77 20.12 -5.69
N GLY A 71 -33.93 19.25 -6.70
CA GLY A 71 -32.84 18.51 -7.35
C GLY A 71 -32.30 17.31 -6.56
N TYR A 72 -33.07 16.79 -5.60
CA TYR A 72 -32.71 15.55 -4.90
C TYR A 72 -32.71 14.37 -5.88
N ILE A 73 -31.72 13.49 -5.74
CA ILE A 73 -31.60 12.27 -6.53
C ILE A 73 -32.13 11.11 -5.69
N ARG A 74 -33.15 10.41 -6.21
CA ARG A 74 -33.68 9.20 -5.57
C ARG A 74 -32.77 8.00 -5.87
N ARG A 75 -32.35 7.28 -4.84
CA ARG A 75 -31.59 6.03 -4.93
C ARG A 75 -32.19 4.98 -4.00
N GLY A 76 -33.03 4.11 -4.56
CA GLY A 76 -33.82 3.16 -3.77
C GLY A 76 -34.68 3.92 -2.73
N PRO A 77 -34.61 3.56 -1.43
CA PRO A 77 -35.34 4.25 -0.36
C PRO A 77 -34.64 5.53 0.14
N PHE A 78 -33.52 5.91 -0.47
CA PHE A 78 -32.69 7.03 -0.03
C PHE A 78 -32.77 8.23 -0.97
N PHE A 79 -32.52 9.39 -0.39
CA PHE A 79 -32.39 10.66 -1.07
C PHE A 79 -30.96 11.17 -0.98
N LEU A 80 -30.39 11.53 -2.13
CA LEU A 80 -29.12 12.23 -2.23
C LEU A 80 -29.39 13.70 -2.56
N PRO A 81 -28.96 14.65 -1.72
CA PRO A 81 -29.06 16.07 -2.06
C PRO A 81 -28.30 16.42 -3.36
N PRO A 82 -28.65 17.53 -4.04
CA PRO A 82 -28.06 17.93 -5.32
C PRO A 82 -26.53 18.10 -5.29
N ARG A 83 -25.99 18.43 -4.10
CA ARG A 83 -24.57 18.60 -3.83
C ARG A 83 -24.03 17.56 -2.85
N SER A 84 -24.57 16.34 -2.93
CA SER A 84 -24.08 15.20 -2.15
C SER A 84 -22.58 14.99 -2.35
N SER A 85 -21.89 14.81 -1.23
CA SER A 85 -20.47 14.54 -1.20
C SER A 85 -20.17 13.12 -1.69
N ILE A 86 -18.90 12.82 -1.98
CA ILE A 86 -18.47 11.44 -2.30
C ILE A 86 -18.77 10.52 -1.11
N LEU A 87 -18.62 11.03 0.11
CA LEU A 87 -18.90 10.30 1.35
C LEU A 87 -20.37 9.85 1.40
N ASP A 88 -21.30 10.79 1.21
CA ASP A 88 -22.75 10.50 1.27
C ASP A 88 -23.15 9.47 0.21
N ARG A 89 -22.60 9.62 -1.00
CA ARG A 89 -22.87 8.68 -2.10
C ARG A 89 -22.35 7.29 -1.79
N VAL A 90 -21.13 7.16 -1.27
CA VAL A 90 -20.56 5.87 -0.88
C VAL A 90 -21.38 5.24 0.25
N ALA A 91 -21.78 6.02 1.26
CA ALA A 91 -22.60 5.54 2.36
C ALA A 91 -23.97 5.01 1.87
N VAL A 92 -24.63 5.75 0.97
CA VAL A 92 -25.89 5.33 0.34
C VAL A 92 -25.71 4.04 -0.45
N GLU A 93 -24.66 3.93 -1.28
CA GLU A 93 -24.45 2.72 -2.09
C GLU A 93 -24.15 1.50 -1.21
N LEU A 94 -23.36 1.64 -0.13
CA LEU A 94 -23.14 0.56 0.85
C LEU A 94 -24.42 0.17 1.59
N ALA A 95 -25.19 1.16 2.07
CA ALA A 95 -26.47 0.92 2.75
C ALA A 95 -27.50 0.23 1.84
N LEU A 96 -27.55 0.63 0.56
CA LEU A 96 -28.45 0.07 -0.44
C LEU A 96 -28.13 -1.40 -0.74
N HIS A 97 -26.85 -1.75 -0.86
CA HIS A 97 -26.43 -3.12 -1.17
C HIS A 97 -26.40 -4.03 0.05
N GLY A 98 -26.25 -3.48 1.26
CA GLY A 98 -26.27 -4.23 2.52
C GLY A 98 -25.11 -5.24 2.66
N ALA A 99 -24.03 -5.06 1.90
CA ALA A 99 -22.85 -5.91 1.91
C ALA A 99 -21.58 -5.10 1.67
N PRO A 100 -20.41 -5.56 2.16
CA PRO A 100 -19.14 -4.89 1.88
C PRO A 100 -18.86 -4.85 0.37
N MET A 101 -18.27 -3.74 -0.09
CA MET A 101 -17.99 -3.52 -1.52
C MET A 101 -16.55 -3.13 -1.75
N THR A 102 -16.00 -3.55 -2.87
CA THR A 102 -14.67 -3.13 -3.30
C THR A 102 -14.68 -1.68 -3.77
N THR A 103 -13.51 -1.03 -3.75
CA THR A 103 -13.36 0.31 -4.35
C THR A 103 -13.82 0.33 -5.81
N ASP A 104 -13.56 -0.74 -6.58
CA ASP A 104 -13.96 -0.82 -7.99
C ASP A 104 -15.49 -0.93 -8.16
N GLN A 105 -16.16 -1.70 -7.29
CA GLN A 105 -17.62 -1.77 -7.27
C GLN A 105 -18.24 -0.41 -6.93
N LEU A 106 -17.71 0.29 -5.92
CA LEU A 106 -18.16 1.63 -5.57
C LEU A 106 -17.91 2.65 -6.69
N HIS A 107 -16.76 2.55 -7.37
CA HIS A 107 -16.44 3.40 -8.51
C HIS A 107 -17.36 3.16 -9.71
N ALA A 108 -17.77 1.92 -9.95
CA ALA A 108 -18.75 1.60 -11.00
C ALA A 108 -20.13 2.24 -10.74
N LEU A 109 -20.51 2.39 -9.46
CA LEU A 109 -21.79 3.00 -9.05
C LEU A 109 -21.72 4.53 -9.00
N ILE A 110 -20.53 5.09 -8.73
CA ILE A 110 -20.28 6.54 -8.60
C ILE A 110 -19.26 6.96 -9.67
N SER A 111 -19.59 6.68 -10.93
CA SER A 111 -18.68 6.79 -12.08
C SER A 111 -18.29 8.23 -12.45
N ASP A 112 -18.96 9.24 -11.90
CA ASP A 112 -18.63 10.66 -12.10
C ASP A 112 -17.45 11.12 -11.21
N ARG A 113 -16.86 10.21 -10.43
CA ARG A 113 -15.74 10.47 -9.53
C ARG A 113 -14.58 9.52 -9.82
N SER A 114 -13.36 9.98 -9.55
CA SER A 114 -12.19 9.12 -9.73
C SER A 114 -12.13 8.07 -8.61
N ARG A 115 -11.68 6.86 -8.98
CA ARG A 115 -11.34 5.80 -8.01
C ARG A 115 -10.46 6.32 -6.87
N GLY A 116 -9.44 7.13 -7.17
CA GLY A 116 -8.54 7.70 -6.16
C GLY A 116 -9.25 8.62 -5.16
N SER A 117 -10.23 9.42 -5.61
CA SER A 117 -11.05 10.26 -4.73
C SER A 117 -11.92 9.43 -3.80
N ILE A 118 -12.46 8.31 -4.29
CA ILE A 118 -13.25 7.36 -3.49
C ILE A 118 -12.36 6.72 -2.42
N VAL A 119 -11.18 6.20 -2.78
CA VAL A 119 -10.20 5.64 -1.82
C VAL A 119 -9.83 6.65 -0.74
N ASN A 120 -9.56 7.91 -1.13
CA ASN A 120 -9.16 8.94 -0.17
C ASN A 120 -10.28 9.27 0.83
N VAL A 121 -11.55 9.24 0.41
CA VAL A 121 -12.70 9.46 1.32
C VAL A 121 -12.88 8.26 2.25
N LEU A 122 -12.82 7.04 1.70
CA LEU A 122 -12.93 5.80 2.46
C LEU A 122 -11.90 5.71 3.58
N GLY A 123 -10.64 6.02 3.30
CA GLY A 123 -9.55 5.94 4.29
C GLY A 123 -9.50 7.07 5.33
N ARG A 124 -10.26 8.15 5.15
CA ARG A 124 -10.27 9.30 6.08
C ARG A 124 -11.53 9.38 6.93
N SER A 125 -12.60 8.70 6.53
CA SER A 125 -13.89 8.80 7.20
C SER A 125 -14.01 7.80 8.34
N GLU A 126 -14.56 8.22 9.47
CA GLU A 126 -14.80 7.34 10.61
C GLU A 126 -16.02 6.42 10.43
N ILE A 127 -16.85 6.66 9.41
CA ILE A 127 -18.08 5.90 9.15
C ILE A 127 -17.83 4.61 8.36
N PHE A 128 -16.66 4.48 7.74
CA PHE A 128 -16.29 3.31 6.96
C PHE A 128 -15.26 2.49 7.73
N VAL A 129 -15.34 1.17 7.55
CA VAL A 129 -14.31 0.24 7.99
C VAL A 129 -13.81 -0.54 6.79
N ARG A 130 -12.50 -0.69 6.69
CA ARG A 130 -11.91 -1.62 5.73
C ARG A 130 -12.09 -3.02 6.30
N SER A 131 -12.94 -3.84 5.72
CA SER A 131 -13.24 -5.20 6.21
C SER A 131 -12.42 -6.29 5.50
N ALA A 132 -11.82 -5.96 4.34
CA ALA A 132 -10.85 -6.81 3.65
C ALA A 132 -9.91 -5.97 2.75
N MET A 133 -9.03 -6.64 2.00
CA MET A 133 -8.20 -5.97 1.01
C MET A 133 -9.06 -5.24 -0.02
N ASP A 134 -8.98 -3.91 0.00
CA ASP A 134 -9.70 -3.00 -0.90
C ASP A 134 -11.24 -3.12 -0.81
N THR A 135 -11.74 -3.68 0.29
CA THR A 135 -13.17 -3.91 0.54
C THR A 135 -13.60 -3.12 1.77
N TRP A 136 -14.71 -2.41 1.63
CA TRP A 136 -15.17 -1.42 2.59
C TRP A 136 -16.61 -1.70 3.00
N ALA A 137 -16.94 -1.36 4.24
CA ALA A 137 -18.25 -1.54 4.83
C ALA A 137 -18.60 -0.32 5.70
N LEU A 138 -19.88 -0.19 6.05
CA LEU A 138 -20.29 0.74 7.10
C LEU A 138 -19.80 0.22 8.45
N LYS A 139 -19.20 1.10 9.25
CA LYS A 139 -18.64 0.75 10.57
C LYS A 139 -19.69 0.25 11.54
N GLU A 140 -20.93 0.75 11.44
CA GLU A 140 -22.07 0.30 12.24
C GLU A 140 -22.40 -1.20 12.09
N TRP A 141 -21.98 -1.84 10.99
CA TRP A 141 -22.20 -3.27 10.80
C TRP A 141 -21.36 -4.13 11.74
N GLY A 142 -20.45 -3.53 12.52
CA GLY A 142 -19.65 -4.21 13.52
C GLY A 142 -18.66 -5.22 12.94
N LEU A 143 -18.29 -5.07 11.67
CA LEU A 143 -17.28 -5.90 11.03
C LEU A 143 -15.90 -5.58 11.63
N GLN A 144 -15.10 -6.62 11.84
CA GLN A 144 -13.73 -6.47 12.31
C GLN A 144 -12.91 -5.67 11.29
N GLU A 145 -12.17 -4.67 11.76
CA GLU A 145 -11.28 -3.87 10.91
C GLU A 145 -10.11 -4.73 10.41
N TRP A 146 -9.97 -4.79 9.09
CA TRP A 146 -8.82 -5.33 8.40
C TRP A 146 -7.73 -4.26 8.35
N THR A 147 -6.65 -4.45 9.11
CA THR A 147 -5.51 -3.54 9.13
C THR A 147 -4.46 -3.91 8.09
N ASN A 148 -3.98 -5.17 8.03
CA ASN A 148 -3.07 -5.69 7.01
C ASN A 148 -2.94 -7.23 7.06
N LEU A 149 -2.23 -7.84 6.10
CA LEU A 149 -1.97 -9.29 6.07
C LEU A 149 -1.24 -9.79 7.33
N SER A 150 -0.30 -9.02 7.91
CA SER A 150 0.38 -9.45 9.14
C SER A 150 -0.61 -9.60 10.30
N ASP A 151 -1.52 -8.65 10.47
CA ASP A 151 -2.50 -8.72 11.55
C ASP A 151 -3.49 -9.87 11.34
N PHE A 152 -3.86 -10.14 10.08
CA PHE A 152 -4.61 -11.33 9.72
C PHE A 152 -3.88 -12.62 10.14
N LEU A 153 -2.59 -12.76 9.81
CA LEU A 153 -1.80 -13.94 10.15
C LEU A 153 -1.66 -14.09 11.68
N LEU A 154 -1.31 -13.02 12.38
CA LEU A 154 -1.16 -13.02 13.84
C LEU A 154 -2.47 -13.39 14.54
N GLN A 155 -3.59 -12.80 14.12
CA GLN A 155 -4.90 -13.13 14.69
C GLN A 155 -5.28 -14.57 14.43
N ARG A 156 -5.08 -15.09 13.21
CA ARG A 156 -5.42 -16.48 12.89
C ARG A 156 -4.55 -17.49 13.61
N ILE A 157 -3.27 -17.21 13.79
CA ILE A 157 -2.40 -18.04 14.60
C ILE A 157 -2.87 -18.03 16.06
N ALA A 158 -3.20 -16.86 16.62
CA ALA A 158 -3.70 -16.72 17.99
C ALA A 158 -5.05 -17.44 18.21
N ASP A 159 -6.02 -17.27 17.29
CA ASP A 159 -7.35 -17.90 17.32
C ASP A 159 -7.26 -19.44 17.31
N ASN A 160 -6.20 -20.00 16.71
CA ASN A 160 -5.94 -21.44 16.64
C ASN A 160 -5.00 -21.94 17.75
N GLY A 161 -4.81 -21.16 18.82
CA GLY A 161 -4.01 -21.58 19.99
C GLY A 161 -2.50 -21.42 19.82
N GLY A 162 -2.06 -20.60 18.87
CA GLY A 162 -0.65 -20.25 18.66
C GLY A 162 0.01 -20.98 17.48
N GLU A 163 -0.67 -21.92 16.84
CA GLU A 163 -0.17 -22.70 15.71
C GLU A 163 -1.29 -22.93 14.69
N VAL A 164 -0.96 -22.89 13.40
CA VAL A 164 -1.96 -23.13 12.34
C VAL A 164 -1.32 -23.71 11.08
N PRO A 165 -1.96 -24.63 10.35
CA PRO A 165 -1.44 -25.11 9.07
C PRO A 165 -1.30 -23.99 8.03
N LEU A 166 -0.18 -23.94 7.29
CA LEU A 166 0.06 -22.97 6.22
C LEU A 166 -1.04 -23.02 5.15
N GLU A 167 -1.47 -24.22 4.78
CA GLU A 167 -2.52 -24.40 3.77
C GLU A 167 -3.88 -23.86 4.26
N GLN A 168 -4.15 -23.91 5.56
CA GLN A 168 -5.34 -23.28 6.13
C GLN A 168 -5.24 -21.75 6.05
N LEU A 169 -4.09 -21.17 6.42
CA LEU A 169 -3.86 -19.71 6.29
C LEU A 169 -4.04 -19.22 4.85
N LYS A 170 -3.50 -19.95 3.86
CA LYS A 170 -3.67 -19.64 2.45
C LYS A 170 -5.15 -19.66 2.02
N GLN A 171 -5.88 -20.71 2.36
CA GLN A 171 -7.31 -20.83 2.04
C GLN A 171 -8.15 -19.73 2.69
N GLU A 172 -7.87 -19.40 3.94
CA GLU A 172 -8.58 -18.32 4.63
C GLU A 172 -8.23 -16.94 4.03
N ALA A 173 -6.95 -16.68 3.74
CA ALA A 173 -6.49 -15.42 3.15
C ALA A 173 -7.07 -15.18 1.75
N GLN A 174 -7.24 -16.24 0.95
CA GLN A 174 -7.90 -16.16 -0.36
C GLN A 174 -9.31 -15.59 -0.29
N ARG A 175 -10.06 -15.88 0.79
CA ARG A 175 -11.42 -15.31 0.99
C ARG A 175 -11.39 -13.78 1.15
N PHE A 176 -10.23 -13.22 1.49
CA PHE A 176 -9.99 -11.78 1.60
C PHE A 176 -9.25 -11.20 0.40
N GLY A 177 -9.14 -11.96 -0.71
CA GLY A 177 -8.47 -11.53 -1.94
C GLY A 177 -6.94 -11.55 -1.89
N ILE A 178 -6.36 -12.22 -0.88
CA ILE A 178 -4.90 -12.29 -0.70
C ILE A 178 -4.37 -13.53 -1.42
N SER A 179 -3.32 -13.36 -2.24
CA SER A 179 -2.71 -14.47 -2.96
C SER A 179 -1.97 -15.44 -2.02
N GLU A 180 -1.96 -16.73 -2.35
CA GLU A 180 -1.18 -17.73 -1.59
C GLU A 180 0.31 -17.38 -1.54
N HIS A 181 0.82 -16.79 -2.62
CA HIS A 181 2.20 -16.33 -2.71
C HIS A 181 2.48 -15.25 -1.66
N SER A 182 1.56 -14.30 -1.47
CA SER A 182 1.69 -13.25 -0.43
C SER A 182 1.72 -13.86 0.97
N VAL A 183 0.87 -14.84 1.26
CA VAL A 183 0.89 -15.56 2.54
C VAL A 183 2.22 -16.27 2.74
N GLY A 184 2.64 -17.08 1.76
CA GLY A 184 3.91 -17.82 1.78
C GLY A 184 5.11 -16.91 2.01
N PHE A 185 5.13 -15.77 1.33
CA PHE A 185 6.18 -14.77 1.48
C PHE A 185 6.22 -14.17 2.90
N TYR A 186 5.06 -13.83 3.49
CA TYR A 186 5.01 -13.29 4.85
C TYR A 186 5.43 -14.32 5.90
N VAL A 187 4.94 -15.56 5.81
CA VAL A 187 5.28 -16.62 6.77
C VAL A 187 6.73 -17.11 6.63
N SER A 188 7.39 -16.83 5.51
CA SER A 188 8.83 -17.07 5.33
C SER A 188 9.70 -16.02 6.03
N GLY A 189 9.09 -14.94 6.52
CA GLY A 189 9.76 -13.88 7.25
C GLY A 189 10.17 -14.30 8.67
N PRO A 190 11.12 -13.58 9.27
CA PRO A 190 11.68 -13.90 10.60
C PRO A 190 10.67 -13.88 11.76
N GLU A 191 9.47 -13.30 11.57
CA GLU A 191 8.42 -13.25 12.59
C GLU A 191 7.69 -14.57 12.79
N TYR A 192 7.89 -15.54 11.90
CA TYR A 192 7.19 -16.82 11.93
C TYR A 192 8.19 -17.96 11.89
N VAL A 193 7.78 -19.09 12.45
CA VAL A 193 8.44 -20.38 12.24
C VAL A 193 7.50 -21.24 11.43
N LEU A 194 8.00 -21.80 10.32
CA LEU A 194 7.32 -22.77 9.48
C LEU A 194 8.02 -24.13 9.61
N GLU A 195 7.43 -25.03 10.37
CA GLU A 195 7.95 -26.38 10.63
C GLU A 195 6.85 -27.40 10.31
N ASP A 196 7.16 -28.43 9.53
CA ASP A 196 6.21 -29.48 9.12
C ASP A 196 4.87 -28.96 8.55
N GLY A 197 4.90 -27.81 7.87
CA GLY A 197 3.72 -27.17 7.29
C GLY A 197 2.84 -26.41 8.29
N ILE A 198 3.27 -26.30 9.54
CA ILE A 198 2.62 -25.53 10.61
C ILE A 198 3.35 -24.21 10.78
N VAL A 199 2.57 -23.13 10.86
CA VAL A 199 3.04 -21.76 11.09
C VAL A 199 2.74 -21.39 12.54
N ARG A 200 3.74 -20.84 13.22
CA ARG A 200 3.61 -20.22 14.54
C ARG A 200 4.36 -18.89 14.58
N VAL A 201 4.02 -18.03 15.53
CA VAL A 201 4.80 -16.81 15.78
C VAL A 201 6.18 -17.21 16.30
N ASN A 202 7.22 -16.61 15.72
CA ASN A 202 8.57 -16.73 16.24
C ASN A 202 8.69 -15.92 17.54
N THR A 203 8.92 -16.61 18.64
CA THR A 203 9.11 -16.00 19.97
C THR A 203 10.57 -15.73 20.29
N GLU A 204 11.50 -16.17 19.43
CA GLU A 204 12.92 -15.91 19.56
C GLU A 204 13.29 -14.65 18.75
N THR A 205 14.29 -13.89 19.24
CA THR A 205 14.83 -12.77 18.47
C THR A 205 15.44 -13.32 17.19
N PRO A 206 14.99 -12.86 16.00
CA PRO A 206 15.56 -13.32 14.75
C PRO A 206 17.06 -13.06 14.70
N VAL A 207 17.83 -14.06 14.27
CA VAL A 207 19.27 -13.95 14.05
C VAL A 207 19.52 -13.75 12.57
N ASN A 208 20.27 -12.72 12.20
CA ASN A 208 20.70 -12.50 10.82
C ASN A 208 21.99 -13.31 10.59
N ASP A 209 21.87 -14.41 9.85
CA ASP A 209 22.98 -15.29 9.47
C ASP A 209 23.60 -14.94 8.11
N ARG A 210 23.05 -13.95 7.41
CA ARG A 210 23.52 -13.54 6.09
C ARG A 210 24.78 -12.71 6.19
N THR A 211 25.62 -12.81 5.17
CA THR A 211 26.78 -11.93 5.01
C THR A 211 26.71 -11.16 3.69
N PRO A 212 27.42 -10.02 3.57
CA PRO A 212 27.55 -9.29 2.31
C PRO A 212 28.05 -10.17 1.16
N GLU A 213 29.01 -11.06 1.43
CA GLU A 213 29.60 -11.98 0.47
C GLU A 213 28.56 -12.88 -0.21
N GLU A 214 27.54 -13.27 0.55
CA GLU A 214 26.48 -14.19 0.13
C GLU A 214 25.23 -13.47 -0.37
N SER A 215 25.30 -12.14 -0.47
CA SER A 215 24.18 -11.31 -0.88
C SER A 215 24.26 -10.92 -2.36
N LYS A 216 23.18 -11.16 -3.09
CA LYS A 216 23.06 -10.78 -4.51
C LYS A 216 23.27 -9.28 -4.71
N GLY A 217 24.04 -8.92 -5.73
CA GLY A 217 24.31 -7.52 -6.08
C GLY A 217 25.29 -6.80 -5.15
N MET A 218 25.74 -7.44 -4.06
CA MET A 218 26.79 -6.91 -3.20
C MET A 218 28.17 -7.27 -3.78
N TYR A 219 29.05 -6.29 -3.85
CA TYR A 219 30.41 -6.44 -4.35
C TYR A 219 31.38 -5.68 -3.43
N PHE A 220 32.56 -6.24 -3.22
CA PHE A 220 33.61 -5.62 -2.43
C PHE A 220 34.48 -4.74 -3.31
N HIS A 221 34.57 -3.46 -2.98
CA HIS A 221 35.36 -2.48 -3.73
C HIS A 221 35.96 -1.46 -2.78
N ASP A 222 37.21 -1.05 -2.99
CA ASP A 222 37.90 -0.02 -2.20
C ASP A 222 37.77 -0.19 -0.66
N GLY A 223 37.82 -1.43 -0.19
CA GLY A 223 37.78 -1.74 1.24
C GLY A 223 36.38 -1.78 1.85
N ALA A 224 35.31 -1.60 1.06
CA ALA A 224 33.93 -1.62 1.53
C ALA A 224 33.04 -2.54 0.68
N TRP A 225 32.01 -3.09 1.31
CA TRP A 225 30.94 -3.76 0.60
C TRP A 225 29.94 -2.73 0.06
N MET A 226 29.66 -2.81 -1.23
CA MET A 226 28.78 -1.90 -1.95
C MET A 226 27.66 -2.67 -2.65
N LEU A 227 26.46 -2.09 -2.72
CA LEU A 227 25.33 -2.65 -3.47
C LEU A 227 25.21 -1.98 -4.84
N LEU A 228 25.23 -2.78 -5.92
CA LEU A 228 24.94 -2.29 -7.26
C LEU A 228 23.43 -2.16 -7.44
N VAL A 229 22.96 -0.95 -7.74
CA VAL A 229 21.53 -0.66 -7.92
C VAL A 229 21.30 -0.02 -9.27
N THR A 230 20.27 -0.51 -9.98
CA THR A 230 19.68 0.21 -11.11
C THR A 230 18.59 1.13 -10.59
N VAL A 231 18.71 2.42 -10.87
CA VAL A 231 17.77 3.44 -10.41
C VAL A 231 16.43 3.27 -11.12
N THR A 232 15.33 3.52 -10.40
CA THR A 232 13.96 3.34 -10.89
C THR A 232 13.16 4.61 -10.57
N ASP A 233 11.99 4.74 -11.18
CA ASP A 233 11.10 5.88 -10.94
C ASP A 233 10.64 5.98 -9.47
N ASP A 234 10.61 4.87 -8.76
CA ASP A 234 10.27 4.85 -7.32
C ASP A 234 11.37 5.47 -6.47
N HIS A 235 12.64 5.20 -6.79
CA HIS A 235 13.77 5.87 -6.14
C HIS A 235 13.70 7.39 -6.37
N LEU A 236 13.36 7.82 -7.59
CA LEU A 236 13.26 9.24 -7.96
C LEU A 236 12.03 9.92 -7.35
N ARG A 237 10.90 9.22 -7.18
CA ARG A 237 9.74 9.72 -6.43
C ARG A 237 10.04 9.90 -4.95
N GLY A 238 10.96 9.10 -4.42
CA GLY A 238 11.40 9.15 -3.04
C GLY A 238 10.88 8.00 -2.18
N SER A 239 10.52 6.87 -2.78
CA SER A 239 10.29 5.63 -2.04
C SER A 239 11.55 5.17 -1.30
N GLY A 240 11.38 4.41 -0.23
CA GLY A 240 12.48 3.67 0.40
C GLY A 240 13.06 2.62 -0.55
N SER A 241 14.32 2.23 -0.33
CA SER A 241 15.02 1.24 -1.16
C SER A 241 15.11 -0.09 -0.44
N ALA A 242 14.76 -1.19 -1.11
CA ALA A 242 15.04 -2.52 -0.57
C ALA A 242 16.54 -2.82 -0.66
N VAL A 243 17.11 -3.40 0.38
CA VAL A 243 18.52 -3.82 0.41
C VAL A 243 18.65 -5.27 0.91
N PRO A 244 19.70 -6.01 0.52
CA PRO A 244 19.92 -7.36 1.03
C PRO A 244 20.17 -7.40 2.54
N LEU A 245 19.85 -8.53 3.18
CA LEU A 245 20.13 -8.75 4.61
C LEU A 245 21.62 -8.74 4.96
N GLY A 246 22.51 -9.00 4.00
CA GLY A 246 23.95 -8.79 4.20
C GLY A 246 24.31 -7.35 4.58
N VAL A 247 23.53 -6.35 4.17
CA VAL A 247 23.71 -4.96 4.61
C VAL A 247 23.38 -4.80 6.08
N ALA A 248 22.31 -5.45 6.57
CA ALA A 248 21.99 -5.44 8.00
C ALA A 248 23.11 -6.10 8.84
N ALA A 249 23.77 -7.13 8.29
CA ALA A 249 24.88 -7.80 8.94
C ALA A 249 26.14 -6.93 9.06
N LEU A 250 26.41 -6.02 8.11
CA LEU A 250 27.54 -5.08 8.18
C LEU A 250 27.53 -4.23 9.45
N TYR A 251 26.33 -3.85 9.90
CA TYR A 251 26.13 -2.95 11.03
C TYR A 251 25.62 -3.68 12.28
N GLY A 252 25.44 -5.01 12.22
CA GLY A 252 24.93 -5.81 13.34
C GLY A 252 23.52 -5.41 13.76
N LEU A 253 22.64 -5.10 12.81
CA LEU A 253 21.27 -4.66 13.10
C LEU A 253 20.47 -5.70 13.88
N GLU A 254 19.77 -5.23 14.91
CA GLU A 254 18.72 -5.99 15.56
C GLU A 254 17.43 -5.96 14.71
N PHE A 255 16.61 -6.99 14.86
CA PHE A 255 15.35 -7.10 14.14
C PHE A 255 14.39 -5.98 14.56
N ASN A 256 13.74 -5.37 13.57
CA ASN A 256 12.66 -4.38 13.72
C ASN A 256 13.08 -3.03 14.35
N GLU A 257 14.37 -2.85 14.68
CA GLU A 257 14.92 -1.59 15.17
C GLU A 257 15.50 -0.75 14.01
N PRO A 258 15.25 0.57 14.00
CA PRO A 258 15.91 1.46 13.06
C PRO A 258 17.37 1.69 13.46
N PHE A 259 18.27 1.61 12.49
CA PHE A 259 19.68 1.96 12.63
C PHE A 259 19.99 3.16 11.73
N GLU A 260 20.66 4.17 12.26
CA GLU A 260 21.03 5.35 11.48
C GLU A 260 22.49 5.29 11.05
N ILE A 261 22.71 5.27 9.74
CA ILE A 261 24.03 5.40 9.14
C ILE A 261 24.28 6.89 8.87
N PRO A 262 25.34 7.50 9.41
CA PRO A 262 25.68 8.88 9.09
C PRO A 262 25.86 9.11 7.59
N SER A 263 25.59 10.33 7.11
CA SER A 263 25.98 10.74 5.76
C SER A 263 26.08 12.26 5.64
N ARG A 264 26.79 12.74 4.61
CA ARG A 264 26.89 14.19 4.32
C ARG A 264 25.55 14.90 4.08
N LEU A 265 24.49 14.16 3.72
CA LEU A 265 23.16 14.72 3.43
C LEU A 265 22.14 14.43 4.55
N GLY A 266 22.64 14.11 5.74
CA GLY A 266 21.85 13.69 6.89
C GLY A 266 21.73 12.17 7.01
N PRO A 267 21.46 11.63 8.21
CA PRO A 267 21.49 10.19 8.46
C PRO A 267 20.54 9.39 7.55
N GLN A 268 20.98 8.21 7.12
CA GLN A 268 20.15 7.26 6.41
C GLN A 268 19.69 6.17 7.37
N THR A 269 18.38 5.97 7.43
CA THR A 269 17.76 4.96 8.29
C THR A 269 17.74 3.63 7.55
N LEU A 270 18.45 2.65 8.09
CA LEU A 270 18.38 1.25 7.72
C LEU A 270 17.45 0.54 8.71
N ARG A 271 16.62 -0.38 8.21
CA ARG A 271 15.71 -1.15 9.05
C ARG A 271 15.62 -2.57 8.55
N TRP A 272 15.93 -3.52 9.42
CA TRP A 272 15.60 -4.92 9.19
C TRP A 272 14.15 -5.16 9.59
N GLY A 273 13.24 -5.14 8.60
CA GLY A 273 11.81 -5.34 8.82
C GLY A 273 11.36 -6.78 8.65
N ARG A 274 10.05 -6.97 8.83
CA ARG A 274 9.34 -8.27 8.78
C ARG A 274 9.53 -9.07 7.49
N VAL A 275 9.79 -8.37 6.39
CA VAL A 275 9.72 -8.92 5.03
C VAL A 275 11.02 -8.67 4.25
N ASN A 276 11.70 -7.56 4.53
CA ASN A 276 12.94 -7.17 3.86
C ASN A 276 13.78 -6.27 4.78
N CYS A 277 15.04 -6.06 4.39
CA CYS A 277 15.80 -4.93 4.89
C CYS A 277 15.54 -3.73 3.97
N SER A 278 15.30 -2.56 4.57
CA SER A 278 14.95 -1.35 3.85
C SER A 278 15.81 -0.18 4.28
N LEU A 279 16.21 0.64 3.31
CA LEU A 279 16.87 1.92 3.50
C LEU A 279 15.86 3.04 3.24
N SER A 280 15.93 4.12 4.02
CA SER A 280 15.16 5.34 3.79
C SER A 280 15.45 5.94 2.40
N THR A 281 14.59 6.87 1.97
CA THR A 281 14.68 7.49 0.66
C THR A 281 16.10 7.97 0.31
N ILE A 282 16.56 7.61 -0.88
CA ILE A 282 17.87 8.01 -1.40
C ILE A 282 17.78 9.19 -2.38
N ARG A 283 16.57 9.69 -2.64
CA ARG A 283 16.31 10.73 -3.64
C ARG A 283 17.26 11.93 -3.51
N ARG A 284 17.55 12.35 -2.27
CA ARG A 284 18.45 13.46 -1.97
C ARG A 284 19.90 13.25 -2.44
N PHE A 285 20.34 12.01 -2.63
CA PHE A 285 21.67 11.68 -3.15
C PHE A 285 21.69 11.61 -4.68
N LEU A 286 20.55 11.33 -5.30
CA LEU A 286 20.37 11.19 -6.74
C LEU A 286 20.16 12.54 -7.43
N GLU A 287 19.27 13.38 -6.90
CA GLU A 287 18.87 14.65 -7.54
C GLU A 287 20.04 15.60 -7.83
N PRO A 288 20.98 15.87 -6.89
CA PRO A 288 22.08 16.79 -7.16
C PRO A 288 23.05 16.30 -8.25
N ARG A 289 23.03 14.99 -8.54
CA ARG A 289 23.89 14.34 -9.54
C ARG A 289 23.18 14.14 -10.88
N GLY A 290 21.90 14.52 -10.98
CA GLY A 290 21.12 14.37 -12.21
C GLY A 290 20.88 12.93 -12.64
N VAL A 291 20.96 11.97 -11.70
CA VAL A 291 20.77 10.54 -11.99
C VAL A 291 19.35 10.27 -12.47
N GLN A 292 19.21 9.49 -13.53
CA GLN A 292 17.94 9.15 -14.18
C GLN A 292 17.53 7.69 -13.91
N SER A 293 16.28 7.37 -14.22
CA SER A 293 15.78 6.00 -14.22
C SER A 293 16.55 5.17 -15.23
N GLY A 294 17.01 3.98 -14.84
CA GLY A 294 17.88 3.11 -15.64
C GLY A 294 19.38 3.31 -15.42
N ASP A 295 19.82 4.43 -14.82
CA ASP A 295 21.22 4.60 -14.45
C ASP A 295 21.64 3.61 -13.37
N ARG A 296 22.93 3.27 -13.32
CA ARG A 296 23.50 2.41 -12.28
C ARG A 296 24.31 3.21 -11.28
N VAL A 297 24.14 2.87 -10.01
CA VAL A 297 24.85 3.49 -8.89
C VAL A 297 25.30 2.43 -7.88
N TRP A 298 26.35 2.76 -7.15
CA TRP A 298 26.83 2.01 -6.00
C TRP A 298 26.29 2.64 -4.73
N PHE A 299 25.60 1.87 -3.90
CA PHE A 299 25.37 2.26 -2.51
C PHE A 299 26.57 1.80 -1.68
N VAL A 300 27.21 2.74 -1.02
CA VAL A 300 28.39 2.47 -0.21
C VAL A 300 27.97 2.38 1.26
N PHE A 301 28.26 1.24 1.88
CA PHE A 301 27.96 0.96 3.29
C PHE A 301 29.24 0.92 4.11
N GLY A 302 29.82 2.10 4.37
CA GLY A 302 30.96 2.27 5.28
C GLY A 302 30.56 2.89 6.61
N ASP A 303 31.51 3.59 7.24
CA ASP A 303 31.25 4.43 8.42
C ASP A 303 30.22 5.54 8.13
N GLU A 304 30.19 6.00 6.87
CA GLU A 304 29.14 6.84 6.32
C GLU A 304 28.50 6.17 5.09
N PHE A 305 27.22 6.47 4.86
CA PHE A 305 26.53 6.12 3.64
C PHE A 305 26.80 7.16 2.54
N ASP A 306 27.11 6.71 1.33
CA ASP A 306 27.07 7.56 0.13
C ASP A 306 26.63 6.76 -1.10
N ILE A 307 26.40 7.49 -2.19
CA ILE A 307 26.10 6.93 -3.50
C ILE A 307 27.17 7.40 -4.48
N LEU A 308 27.82 6.43 -5.12
CA LEU A 308 28.79 6.65 -6.20
C LEU A 308 28.19 6.25 -7.55
N PRO A 309 28.59 6.92 -8.65
CA PRO A 309 28.23 6.46 -9.99
C PRO A 309 28.82 5.07 -10.25
N ALA A 310 28.05 4.19 -10.90
CA ALA A 310 28.56 2.93 -11.43
C ALA A 310 28.65 3.01 -12.96
N LEU A 311 29.41 2.09 -13.56
CA LEU A 311 29.45 1.96 -15.02
C LEU A 311 28.03 1.78 -15.57
N PRO A 312 27.66 2.35 -16.73
CA PRO A 312 26.36 2.11 -17.32
C PRO A 312 26.22 0.65 -17.77
N ALA A 313 24.98 0.13 -17.72
CA ALA A 313 24.67 -1.17 -18.32
C ALA A 313 24.86 -1.08 -19.85
N LYS A 314 25.44 -2.12 -20.45
CA LYS A 314 25.69 -2.20 -21.89
C LYS A 314 25.02 -3.46 -22.43
N ASP A 315 24.23 -3.29 -23.49
CA ASP A 315 23.56 -4.40 -24.16
C ASP A 315 24.49 -5.14 -25.12
N ASN A 316 24.09 -6.36 -25.50
CA ASN A 316 24.74 -7.19 -26.52
C ASN A 316 26.20 -7.58 -26.22
N LEU A 317 26.63 -7.50 -24.96
CA LEU A 317 27.89 -8.07 -24.52
C LEU A 317 27.76 -9.59 -24.33
N THR A 318 28.87 -10.30 -24.48
CA THR A 318 28.94 -11.76 -24.25
C THR A 318 30.20 -12.11 -23.46
N GLY A 319 30.24 -13.33 -22.91
CA GLY A 319 31.39 -13.86 -22.19
C GLY A 319 31.84 -12.99 -21.01
N LEU A 320 33.15 -12.80 -20.87
CA LEU A 320 33.76 -12.07 -19.77
C LEU A 320 33.41 -10.58 -19.75
N ALA A 321 33.23 -9.96 -20.93
CA ALA A 321 32.80 -8.56 -21.02
C ALA A 321 31.38 -8.37 -20.48
N ALA A 322 30.47 -9.32 -20.74
CA ALA A 322 29.13 -9.30 -20.16
C ALA A 322 29.17 -9.47 -18.64
N LEU A 323 30.02 -10.37 -18.13
CA LEU A 323 30.20 -10.58 -16.71
C LEU A 323 30.69 -9.31 -15.99
N LEU A 324 31.78 -8.72 -16.48
CA LEU A 324 32.34 -7.49 -15.92
C LEU A 324 31.31 -6.36 -15.94
N ASN A 325 30.64 -6.15 -17.08
CA ASN A 325 29.63 -5.11 -17.16
C ASN A 325 28.46 -5.36 -16.20
N ALA A 326 27.99 -6.60 -16.05
CA ALA A 326 26.90 -6.93 -15.13
C ALA A 326 27.29 -6.67 -13.65
N MET A 327 28.56 -6.84 -13.30
CA MET A 327 29.13 -6.50 -11.99
C MET A 327 29.58 -5.03 -11.88
N ALA A 328 29.44 -4.24 -12.95
CA ALA A 328 29.95 -2.87 -13.09
C ALA A 328 31.45 -2.73 -12.79
N LEU A 329 32.24 -3.71 -13.26
CA LEU A 329 33.70 -3.75 -13.20
C LEU A 329 34.33 -3.41 -14.57
N GLU A 330 35.59 -2.99 -14.57
CA GLU A 330 36.43 -2.82 -15.78
C GLU A 330 37.73 -3.61 -15.60
N ALA A 331 38.26 -4.11 -16.71
CA ALA A 331 39.58 -4.72 -16.79
C ALA A 331 40.08 -4.60 -18.23
N ASP A 332 41.39 -4.44 -18.40
CA ASP A 332 42.01 -4.30 -19.72
C ASP A 332 42.37 -5.66 -20.34
N THR A 333 42.60 -6.67 -19.48
CA THR A 333 42.97 -8.03 -19.87
C THR A 333 42.06 -9.09 -19.25
N GLU A 334 42.08 -10.30 -19.81
CA GLU A 334 41.32 -11.44 -19.27
C GLU A 334 41.86 -11.88 -17.89
N GLU A 335 43.18 -11.88 -17.71
CA GLU A 335 43.78 -12.19 -16.41
C GLU A 335 43.35 -11.19 -15.33
N GLU A 336 43.36 -9.89 -15.65
CA GLU A 336 42.87 -8.84 -14.75
C GLU A 336 41.38 -9.00 -14.47
N ALA A 337 40.58 -9.32 -15.48
CA ALA A 337 39.14 -9.50 -15.33
C ALA A 337 38.80 -10.60 -14.30
N ILE A 338 39.53 -11.71 -14.31
CA ILE A 338 39.35 -12.78 -13.31
C ILE A 338 39.78 -12.31 -11.92
N VAL A 339 40.87 -11.53 -11.82
CA VAL A 339 41.32 -10.93 -10.57
C VAL A 339 40.25 -9.98 -10.00
N GLU A 340 39.73 -9.07 -10.82
CA GLU A 340 38.69 -8.11 -10.43
C GLU A 340 37.41 -8.82 -9.99
N VAL A 341 36.97 -9.85 -10.72
CA VAL A 341 35.81 -10.66 -10.32
C VAL A 341 36.05 -11.34 -8.97
N ASN A 342 37.23 -11.90 -8.74
CA ASN A 342 37.56 -12.52 -7.46
C ASN A 342 37.52 -11.50 -6.31
N LEU A 343 38.21 -10.36 -6.47
CA LEU A 343 38.27 -9.30 -5.47
C LEU A 343 36.87 -8.74 -5.17
N ALA A 344 36.06 -8.48 -6.21
CA ALA A 344 34.68 -8.03 -6.07
C ALA A 344 33.78 -9.02 -5.34
N LEU A 345 34.11 -10.31 -5.37
CA LEU A 345 33.40 -11.37 -4.62
C LEU A 345 33.97 -11.59 -3.21
N GLY A 346 34.92 -10.76 -2.75
CA GLY A 346 35.60 -10.92 -1.47
C GLY A 346 36.51 -12.15 -1.42
N LEU A 347 37.02 -12.60 -2.57
CA LEU A 347 37.96 -13.71 -2.68
C LEU A 347 39.40 -13.18 -2.87
N PRO A 348 40.43 -13.98 -2.52
CA PRO A 348 41.80 -13.67 -2.91
C PRO A 348 41.92 -13.50 -4.43
N ALA A 349 42.75 -12.55 -4.90
CA ALA A 349 42.97 -12.29 -6.32
C ALA A 349 43.28 -13.56 -7.15
N ASN A 350 44.06 -14.47 -6.56
CA ASN A 350 44.46 -15.73 -7.17
C ASN A 350 43.51 -16.92 -6.88
N ALA A 351 42.29 -16.66 -6.39
CA ALA A 351 41.34 -17.70 -6.09
C ALA A 351 40.98 -18.51 -7.35
N PRO A 352 40.90 -19.85 -7.27
CA PRO A 352 40.52 -20.66 -8.41
C PRO A 352 39.12 -20.30 -8.89
N ARG A 353 38.94 -20.17 -10.21
CA ARG A 353 37.68 -19.81 -10.87
C ARG A 353 36.44 -20.57 -10.37
N ARG A 354 36.56 -21.86 -10.06
CA ARG A 354 35.48 -22.68 -9.47
C ARG A 354 34.92 -22.12 -8.16
N GLN A 355 35.74 -21.41 -7.38
CA GLN A 355 35.34 -20.80 -6.11
C GLN A 355 34.47 -19.56 -6.35
N ALA A 356 34.83 -18.72 -7.32
CA ALA A 356 34.01 -17.60 -7.75
C ALA A 356 32.67 -18.07 -8.34
N VAL A 357 32.67 -19.08 -9.20
CA VAL A 357 31.44 -19.72 -9.73
C VAL A 357 30.56 -20.23 -8.59
N ARG A 358 31.14 -20.91 -7.59
CA ARG A 358 30.39 -21.38 -6.41
C ARG A 358 29.83 -20.22 -5.59
N ARG A 359 30.60 -19.15 -5.38
CA ARG A 359 30.17 -17.94 -4.65
C ARG A 359 28.98 -17.28 -5.34
N LEU A 360 29.02 -17.13 -6.67
CA LEU A 360 27.92 -16.59 -7.48
C LEU A 360 26.65 -17.45 -7.37
N ARG A 361 26.76 -18.77 -7.43
CA ARG A 361 25.60 -19.67 -7.26
C ARG A 361 24.98 -19.60 -5.87
N ASN A 362 25.81 -19.59 -4.82
CA ASN A 362 25.32 -19.52 -3.44
C ASN A 362 24.50 -18.26 -3.16
N ARG A 363 24.74 -17.17 -3.90
CA ARG A 363 24.01 -15.91 -3.81
C ARG A 363 22.94 -15.73 -4.90
N ASN A 364 22.57 -16.80 -5.63
CA ASN A 364 21.55 -16.80 -6.70
C ASN A 364 21.88 -15.87 -7.90
N ASP A 365 23.16 -15.79 -8.27
CA ASP A 365 23.64 -15.17 -9.50
C ASP A 365 24.05 -16.24 -10.53
N ASP A 366 23.12 -17.14 -10.85
CA ASP A 366 23.38 -18.28 -11.75
C ASP A 366 23.78 -17.84 -13.16
N ASP A 367 23.20 -16.74 -13.67
CA ASP A 367 23.55 -16.19 -14.98
C ASP A 367 25.01 -15.71 -15.02
N LEU A 368 25.46 -15.03 -13.96
CA LEU A 368 26.86 -14.60 -13.83
C LEU A 368 27.79 -15.79 -13.64
N ALA A 369 27.36 -16.78 -12.85
CA ALA A 369 28.10 -18.01 -12.65
C ALA A 369 28.31 -18.77 -13.96
N GLU A 370 27.31 -18.74 -14.85
CA GLU A 370 27.38 -19.37 -16.16
C GLU A 370 28.27 -18.61 -17.13
N LEU A 371 28.17 -17.27 -17.18
CA LEU A 371 29.12 -16.43 -17.93
C LEU A 371 30.57 -16.69 -17.48
N LEU A 372 30.79 -16.69 -16.16
CA LEU A 372 32.08 -17.03 -15.56
C LEU A 372 32.42 -18.52 -15.70
N ARG A 373 31.55 -19.42 -16.14
CA ARG A 373 31.94 -20.81 -16.42
C ARG A 373 32.36 -21.01 -17.88
N GLN A 374 31.81 -20.19 -18.77
CA GLN A 374 32.01 -20.29 -20.22
C GLN A 374 33.14 -19.44 -20.78
N ALA A 375 33.53 -18.36 -20.08
CA ALA A 375 34.74 -17.60 -20.41
C ALA A 375 35.99 -18.49 -20.50
#